data_AF-A0A3D2WBF6-F1
#
_entry.id   AF-A0A3D2WBF6-F1
#
_cell.length_a   1.000
_cell.length_b   1.000
_cell.length_c   1.000
_cell.angle_alpha   90.00
_cell.angle_beta   90.00
_cell.angle_gamma   90.00
#
_symmetry.space_group_name_H-M   'P 1'
#
loop_
_entity.id
_entity.type
_entity.pdbx_description
1 polymer ?
#
loop_
_entity_poly.entity_id
_entity_poly.type
_entity_poly.pdbx_seq_one_letter_code
_entity_poly.pdbx_strand_id
1 'polypeptide(L)'
;AWDNAKKYIEGGAYGGKGSDSHKAAVVGDTVGDPFKDTSGPSLNILIKLMSVVSLVLAPWFVEVHGLNTESNSLSRIMDVIQTLFS
;
A
#
# COMPACT_ATOMS: atom_id res chain seq x y z
N ALA A 1 -13.15 -9.38 -6.42
CA ALA A 1 -14.18 -10.43 -6.29
C ALA A 1 -15.54 -9.92 -6.78
N TRP A 2 -15.98 -8.74 -6.34
CA TRP A 2 -17.23 -8.12 -6.81
C TRP A 2 -17.27 -7.80 -8.32
N ASP A 3 -16.19 -7.31 -8.94
CA ASP A 3 -16.11 -7.12 -10.41
C ASP A 3 -16.35 -8.41 -11.20
N ASN A 4 -15.80 -9.54 -10.74
CA ASN A 4 -15.99 -10.83 -11.39
C ASN A 4 -17.43 -11.36 -11.20
N ALA A 5 -18.06 -11.08 -10.05
CA ALA A 5 -19.46 -11.42 -9.82
C ALA A 5 -20.41 -10.60 -10.71
N LYS A 6 -20.11 -9.30 -10.92
CA LYS A 6 -20.84 -8.45 -11.87
C LYS A 6 -20.75 -8.99 -13.28
N LYS A 7 -19.54 -9.28 -13.78
CA LYS A 7 -19.30 -9.85 -15.12
C LYS A 7 -19.99 -11.19 -15.33
N TYR A 8 -20.08 -12.02 -14.29
CA TYR A 8 -20.77 -13.31 -14.35
C TYR A 8 -22.28 -13.16 -14.54
N ILE A 9 -22.91 -12.19 -13.86
CA ILE A 9 -24.34 -11.88 -14.02
C ILE A 9 -24.59 -11.19 -15.37
N GLU A 10 -23.67 -10.36 -15.84
CA GLU A 10 -23.73 -9.76 -17.18
C GLU A 10 -23.64 -10.79 -18.32
N GLY A 11 -23.04 -11.95 -18.07
CA GLY A 11 -22.97 -13.08 -19.00
C GLY A 11 -24.26 -13.90 -19.14
N GLY A 12 -25.33 -13.52 -18.44
CA GLY A 12 -26.66 -14.15 -18.55
C GLY A 12 -27.07 -14.99 -17.33
N ALA A 13 -26.20 -15.15 -16.33
CA ALA A 13 -26.57 -15.77 -15.06
C ALA A 13 -27.50 -14.86 -14.24
N TYR A 14 -28.44 -15.42 -13.49
CA TYR A 14 -29.34 -14.69 -12.58
C TYR A 14 -30.12 -13.51 -13.23
N GLY A 15 -30.66 -13.73 -14.43
CA GLY A 15 -31.54 -12.80 -15.12
C GLY A 15 -30.83 -11.79 -16.04
N GLY A 16 -29.50 -11.84 -16.13
CA GLY A 16 -28.75 -11.04 -17.09
C GLY A 16 -28.71 -9.54 -16.78
N LYS A 17 -28.24 -8.74 -17.75
CA LYS A 17 -28.16 -7.28 -17.63
C LYS A 17 -29.54 -6.67 -17.37
N GLY A 18 -29.63 -5.82 -16.34
CA GLY A 18 -30.86 -5.13 -15.96
C GLY A 18 -31.73 -5.85 -14.94
N SER A 19 -31.38 -7.08 -14.55
CA SER A 19 -32.05 -7.77 -13.44
C SER A 19 -31.74 -7.13 -12.09
N ASP A 20 -32.55 -7.39 -11.06
CA ASP A 20 -32.29 -6.88 -9.71
C ASP A 20 -30.97 -7.41 -9.14
N SER A 21 -30.58 -8.63 -9.53
CA SER A 21 -29.27 -9.21 -9.21
C SER A 21 -28.11 -8.44 -9.86
N HIS A 22 -28.29 -7.94 -11.09
CA HIS A 22 -27.30 -7.10 -11.77
C HIS A 22 -27.13 -5.74 -11.09
N LYS A 23 -28.25 -5.10 -10.69
CA LYS A 23 -28.19 -3.84 -9.93
C LYS A 23 -27.46 -4.00 -8.60
N ALA A 24 -27.73 -5.07 -7.86
CA ALA A 24 -27.02 -5.36 -6.60
C ALA A 24 -25.52 -5.58 -6.82
N ALA A 25 -25.13 -6.29 -7.88
CA ALA A 25 -23.73 -6.53 -8.21
C ALA A 25 -23.00 -5.25 -8.67
N VAL A 26 -23.68 -4.34 -9.38
CA VAL A 26 -23.14 -3.02 -9.77
C VAL A 26 -22.85 -2.16 -8.54
N VAL A 27 -23.73 -2.17 -7.53
CA VAL A 27 -23.51 -1.45 -6.27
C VAL A 27 -22.32 -2.03 -5.50
N GLY A 28 -22.19 -3.36 -5.44
CA GLY A 28 -21.03 -4.00 -4.82
C GLY A 28 -19.71 -3.68 -5.51
N ASP A 29 -19.72 -3.55 -6.84
CA ASP A 29 -18.54 -3.19 -7.62
C ASP A 29 -18.13 -1.72 -7.41
N THR A 30 -19.09 -0.81 -7.44
CA THR A 30 -18.84 0.63 -7.20
C THR A 30 -18.32 0.94 -5.79
N VAL A 31 -18.71 0.16 -4.78
CA VAL A 31 -18.11 0.27 -3.43
C VAL A 31 -16.72 -0.37 -3.38
N GLY A 32 -16.45 -1.40 -4.20
CA GLY A 32 -15.19 -2.13 -4.23
C GLY A 32 -14.07 -1.45 -5.02
N ASP A 33 -14.40 -0.71 -6.09
CA ASP A 33 -13.44 -0.05 -6.99
C ASP A 33 -12.49 0.92 -6.26
N PRO A 34 -12.94 1.78 -5.32
CA PRO A 34 -12.03 2.64 -4.55
C PRO A 34 -11.01 1.83 -3.73
N PHE A 35 -11.44 0.73 -3.10
CA PHE A 35 -10.55 -0.09 -2.27
C PHE A 35 -9.56 -0.91 -3.09
N LYS A 36 -10.02 -1.46 -4.23
CA LYS A 36 -9.21 -2.30 -5.11
C LYS A 36 -8.22 -1.49 -5.94
N ASP A 37 -8.66 -0.38 -6.53
CA ASP A 37 -7.88 0.33 -7.55
C ASP A 37 -7.21 1.60 -7.01
N THR A 38 -7.68 2.15 -5.87
CA THR A 38 -7.06 3.33 -5.24
C THR A 38 -6.32 2.96 -3.96
N SER A 39 -7.02 2.52 -2.91
CA SER A 39 -6.40 2.31 -1.60
C SER A 39 -5.45 1.11 -1.54
N GLY A 40 -5.74 0.03 -2.27
CA GLY A 40 -4.92 -1.18 -2.32
C GLY A 40 -3.49 -0.92 -2.83
N PRO A 41 -3.32 -0.34 -4.04
CA PRO A 41 -2.00 0.03 -4.56
C PRO A 41 -1.29 1.08 -3.70
N SER A 42 -2.03 2.06 -3.16
CA SER A 42 -1.48 3.12 -2.31
C SER A 42 -0.87 2.59 -1.02
N LEU A 43 -1.40 1.50 -0.44
CA LEU A 43 -0.90 0.95 0.82
C LEU A 43 0.49 0.29 0.66
N ASN A 44 0.73 -0.38 -0.47
CA ASN A 44 2.05 -0.93 -0.79
C ASN A 44 3.11 0.18 -0.96
N ILE A 45 2.71 1.29 -1.59
CA ILE A 45 3.58 2.45 -1.75
C ILE A 45 3.84 3.11 -0.39
N LEU A 46 2.79 3.30 0.42
CA LEU A 46 2.89 3.90 1.75
C LEU A 46 3.89 3.16 2.64
N ILE A 47 3.83 1.82 2.67
CA ILE A 47 4.76 1.01 3.48
C ILE A 47 6.19 1.16 2.98
N LYS A 48 6.42 1.11 1.66
CA LYS A 48 7.76 1.29 1.08
C LYS A 48 8.32 2.68 1.37
N LEU A 49 7.50 3.71 1.24
CA LEU A 49 7.88 5.11 1.48
C LEU A 49 8.16 5.35 2.96
N MET A 50 7.33 4.83 3.86
CA MET A 50 7.55 4.89 5.31
C MET A 50 8.86 4.21 5.71
N SER A 51 9.19 3.05 5.13
CA SER A 51 10.46 2.36 5.40
C SER A 51 11.67 3.18 4.94
N VAL A 52 11.62 3.77 3.74
CA VAL A 52 12.72 4.61 3.23
C VAL A 52 12.87 5.89 4.05
N VAL A 53 11.77 6.59 4.35
CA VAL A 53 11.78 7.79 5.21
C VAL A 53 12.33 7.47 6.60
N SER A 54 11.96 6.32 7.17
CA SER A 54 12.48 5.88 8.48
C SER A 54 13.98 5.64 8.44
N LEU A 55 14.50 5.02 7.38
CA LEU A 55 15.95 4.79 7.21
C LEU A 55 16.73 6.10 7.03
N VAL A 56 16.18 7.05 6.27
CA VAL A 56 16.80 8.36 6.06
C VAL A 56 16.80 9.20 7.34
N LEU A 57 15.72 9.15 8.12
CA LEU A 57 15.59 9.92 9.37
C LEU A 57 16.21 9.21 10.59
N ALA A 58 16.53 7.92 10.51
CA ALA A 58 17.17 7.15 11.57
C ALA A 58 18.40 7.85 12.20
N PRO A 59 19.40 8.33 11.43
CA PRO A 59 20.56 9.03 12.01
C PRO A 59 20.16 10.31 12.77
N TRP A 60 19.17 11.05 12.26
CA TRP A 60 18.67 12.27 12.91
C TRP A 60 17.92 11.99 14.22
N PHE A 61 17.11 10.93 14.25
CA PHE A 61 16.43 10.51 15.48
C PHE A 61 17.42 10.08 16.56
N VAL A 62 18.50 9.39 16.19
CA VAL A 62 19.57 8.97 17.11
C VAL A 62 20.29 10.18 17.71
N GLU A 63 20.57 11.21 16.89
CA GLU A 63 21.23 12.45 17.32
C GLU A 63 20.33 13.29 18.25
N VAL A 64 19.05 13.45 17.93
CA VAL A 64 18.12 14.31 18.69
C VAL A 64 17.61 13.66 19.98
N HIS A 65 17.39 12.34 20.01
CA HIS A 65 16.87 11.65 21.20
C HIS A 65 17.96 11.19 22.17
N GLY A 66 19.23 11.51 21.93
CA GLY A 66 20.31 11.26 22.88
C GLY A 66 20.45 9.80 23.30
N LEU A 67 20.05 8.86 22.44
CA LEU A 67 20.42 7.46 22.62
C LEU A 67 21.94 7.44 22.44
N ASN A 68 22.68 7.42 23.56
CA ASN A 68 24.14 7.37 23.61
C ASN A 68 24.63 6.23 22.74
N THR A 69 24.86 6.57 21.49
CA THR A 69 25.27 5.65 20.45
C THR A 69 26.77 5.80 20.46
N GLU A 70 27.44 4.77 21.00
CA GLU A 70 28.88 4.60 20.89
C GLU A 70 29.32 5.02 19.48
N SER A 71 30.35 5.88 19.39
CA SER A 71 30.77 6.57 18.16
C SER A 71 30.94 5.65 16.93
N ASN A 72 31.17 4.35 17.16
CA ASN A 72 31.25 3.32 16.13
C ASN A 72 29.93 2.93 15.46
N SER A 73 28.77 3.29 16.00
CA SER A 73 27.48 2.91 15.42
C SER A 73 27.01 3.91 14.35
N LEU A 74 27.33 5.19 14.54
CA LEU A 74 27.01 6.24 13.56
C LEU A 74 27.84 6.09 12.28
N SER A 75 29.12 5.74 12.41
CA SER A 75 29.98 5.43 11.25
C SER A 75 29.45 4.23 10.47
N ARG A 76 29.01 3.16 11.14
CA ARG A 76 28.43 1.98 10.48
C ARG A 76 27.10 2.27 9.78
N ILE A 77 26.25 3.13 10.35
CA ILE A 77 24.99 3.54 9.70
C ILE A 77 25.30 4.39 8.46
N MET A 78 26.21 5.35 8.56
CA MET A 78 26.67 6.16 7.42
C MET A 78 27.28 5.30 6.30
N ASP A 79 28.10 4.29 6.64
CA ASP A 79 28.69 3.36 5.67
C ASP A 79 27.65 2.50 4.97
N VAL A 80 26.65 2.00 5.69
CA VAL A 80 25.55 1.20 5.10
C VAL A 80 24.70 2.04 4.16
N ILE A 81 24.40 3.30 4.54
CA ILE A 81 23.66 4.23 3.69
C ILE A 81 24.48 4.55 2.44
N GLN A 82 25.76 4.90 2.56
CA GLN A 82 26.61 5.18 1.40
C GLN A 82 26.73 3.98 0.44
N THR A 83 26.85 2.77 0.98
CA THR A 83 26.95 1.53 0.18
C THR A 83 25.64 1.20 -0.56
N LEU A 84 24.49 1.61 -0.03
CA LEU A 84 23.19 1.38 -0.67
C LEU A 84 22.85 2.38 -1.79
N PHE A 85 23.53 3.53 -1.83
CA PHE A 85 23.27 4.61 -2.81
C PHE A 85 24.41 4.84 -3.81
N SER A 86 25.42 3.95 -3.83
CA SER A 86 26.49 3.85 -4.85
C SER A 86 26.22 2.72 -5.84
#